data_AF-A0A1Y1UN18-F1
#
_entry.id   AF-A0A1Y1UN18-F1
#
_cell.length_a   1.000
_cell.length_b   1.000
_cell.length_c   1.000
_cell.angle_alpha   90.00
_cell.angle_beta   90.00
_cell.angle_gamma   90.00
#
_symmetry.space_group_name_H-M   'P 1'
#
loop_
_entity.id
_entity.type
_entity.pdbx_description
1 polymer ?
#
loop_
_entity_poly.entity_id
_entity_poly.type
_entity_poly.pdbx_seq_one_letter_code
_entity_poly.pdbx_strand_id
1 'polypeptide(L)'
;MSRSPERPAAGRRRSMESRSPEAEEAPAKRMRADAKVEDKARSKRLFGNLLGTLQQFKKEDKSSRTSEAAKRREQVSERIQAKIRTESTLHHEIAETEKELKTLRIATDSAEYVLRHKGIAMTARHKTLRPTSRYLYTSSPLAAPLIFEGGLLDPAPIPLNQGPSREPPQPNQLKPLYFLPKVLLPEQEDELESRIAKIDELIESEATALVKEKEETAERVKNNRERIQELSTKLADLKSKVRPEDRHRRQSRNGADEDDDVDELGRSRRRDSEIRDRSERMEMQVEEGQDEKEREAGKITGEDGDVEVEY
;
A
#
# COMPACT_ATOMS: atom_id res chain seq x y z
N MET A 1 -33.81 6.49 3.67
CA MET A 1 -33.12 7.56 4.41
C MET A 1 -32.40 8.44 3.41
N SER A 2 -32.89 9.66 3.25
CA SER A 2 -32.53 10.65 2.24
C SER A 2 -31.58 11.70 2.83
N ARG A 3 -30.44 11.97 2.21
CA ARG A 3 -29.67 13.21 2.42
C ARG A 3 -29.01 13.68 1.12
N SER A 4 -29.33 14.94 0.78
CA SER A 4 -28.95 15.69 -0.42
C SER A 4 -27.50 16.22 -0.38
N PRO A 5 -26.95 16.66 -1.53
CA PRO A 5 -25.64 17.33 -1.62
C PRO A 5 -25.76 18.88 -1.62
N GLU A 6 -24.79 19.55 -0.97
CA GLU A 6 -24.64 21.01 -0.96
C GLU A 6 -23.71 21.54 -2.07
N ARG A 7 -23.97 22.79 -2.46
CA ARG A 7 -23.46 23.56 -3.62
C ARG A 7 -22.04 24.11 -3.46
N PRO A 8 -21.34 24.45 -4.57
CA PRO A 8 -20.14 25.29 -4.53
C PRO A 8 -20.46 26.80 -4.66
N ALA A 9 -19.69 27.61 -3.93
CA ALA A 9 -19.78 29.07 -3.92
C ALA A 9 -18.87 29.72 -4.98
N ALA A 10 -19.42 30.75 -5.64
CA ALA A 10 -18.77 31.59 -6.63
C ALA A 10 -18.11 32.82 -6.01
N GLY A 11 -17.09 33.35 -6.69
CA GLY A 11 -16.59 34.71 -6.53
C GLY A 11 -15.17 34.84 -7.09
N ARG A 12 -14.73 35.94 -7.70
CA ARG A 12 -15.38 37.19 -8.12
C ARG A 12 -14.37 37.88 -9.03
N ARG A 13 -14.81 38.34 -10.20
CA ARG A 13 -14.04 39.19 -11.12
C ARG A 13 -13.82 40.58 -10.49
N ARG A 14 -12.64 41.19 -10.71
CA ARG A 14 -12.49 42.65 -10.83
C ARG A 14 -11.45 42.99 -11.91
N SER A 15 -11.95 43.64 -12.95
CA SER A 15 -11.29 44.43 -13.98
C SER A 15 -11.20 45.90 -13.55
N MET A 16 -10.62 46.73 -14.44
CA MET A 16 -10.55 48.21 -14.46
C MET A 16 -9.28 48.78 -13.81
N GLU A 17 -8.60 49.81 -14.30
CA GLU A 17 -8.83 50.90 -15.29
C GLU A 17 -7.41 51.55 -15.43
N SER A 18 -6.77 51.67 -16.59
CA SER A 18 -6.84 52.73 -17.60
C SER A 18 -6.29 54.13 -17.19
N ARG A 19 -5.40 54.67 -18.06
CA ARG A 19 -5.26 56.09 -18.56
C ARG A 19 -4.99 57.23 -17.54
N SER A 20 -4.14 58.25 -17.76
CA SER A 20 -3.68 58.97 -18.97
C SER A 20 -2.41 59.81 -18.66
N PRO A 21 -1.71 60.32 -19.69
CA PRO A 21 -0.63 61.31 -19.59
C PRO A 21 -1.17 62.75 -19.74
N GLU A 22 -0.55 63.69 -19.02
CA GLU A 22 -0.89 65.12 -19.08
C GLU A 22 0.26 65.93 -19.72
N ALA A 23 -0.15 67.01 -20.36
CA ALA A 23 0.49 67.69 -21.48
C ALA A 23 1.09 69.06 -21.11
N GLU A 24 1.70 69.68 -22.12
CA GLU A 24 1.93 71.13 -22.25
C GLU A 24 3.02 71.70 -21.31
N GLU A 25 3.88 72.64 -21.69
CA GLU A 25 3.63 73.87 -22.43
C GLU A 25 4.98 74.47 -22.90
N ALA A 26 5.00 75.12 -24.06
CA ALA A 26 6.16 75.83 -24.61
C ALA A 26 6.01 77.35 -24.40
N PRO A 27 7.13 78.10 -24.31
CA PRO A 27 7.10 79.45 -24.88
C PRO A 27 8.34 79.86 -25.71
N ALA A 28 8.02 80.30 -26.93
CA ALA A 28 8.46 81.49 -27.67
C ALA A 28 9.95 81.91 -27.80
N LYS A 29 10.45 81.73 -29.03
CA LYS A 29 11.16 82.68 -29.95
C LYS A 29 12.04 83.81 -29.37
N ARG A 30 13.33 83.78 -29.71
CA ARG A 30 14.13 84.95 -30.10
C ARG A 30 15.05 84.62 -31.30
N MET A 31 14.79 85.29 -32.43
CA MET A 31 15.67 85.33 -33.60
C MET A 31 16.76 86.38 -33.42
N ARG A 32 18.01 86.03 -33.76
CA ARG A 32 19.09 86.90 -34.29
C ARG A 32 20.40 86.10 -34.40
N ALA A 33 20.92 85.87 -35.62
CA ALA A 33 22.34 85.90 -36.03
C ALA A 33 22.69 84.94 -37.21
N ASP A 34 22.26 85.24 -38.43
CA ASP A 34 22.36 84.38 -39.63
C ASP A 34 23.75 84.23 -40.29
N ALA A 35 24.85 84.29 -39.53
CA ALA A 35 26.19 83.93 -40.06
C ALA A 35 27.05 83.07 -39.12
N LYS A 36 26.67 82.96 -37.84
CA LYS A 36 27.15 81.91 -36.92
C LYS A 36 26.11 80.81 -36.73
N VAL A 37 24.89 81.00 -37.23
CA VAL A 37 23.78 80.05 -37.12
C VAL A 37 23.97 78.85 -38.04
N GLU A 38 24.59 78.97 -39.22
CA GLU A 38 24.85 77.81 -40.07
C GLU A 38 25.91 76.87 -39.48
N ASP A 39 27.01 77.39 -38.91
CA ASP A 39 28.01 76.56 -38.22
C ASP A 39 27.53 76.02 -36.86
N LYS A 40 26.71 76.80 -36.13
CA LYS A 40 26.03 76.29 -34.92
C LYS A 40 24.91 75.31 -35.26
N ALA A 41 24.23 75.43 -36.39
CA ALA A 41 23.21 74.51 -36.86
C ALA A 41 23.84 73.24 -37.44
N ARG A 42 25.00 73.35 -38.10
CA ARG A 42 25.79 72.21 -38.58
C ARG A 42 26.42 71.45 -37.43
N SER A 43 27.01 72.13 -36.45
CA SER A 43 27.54 71.48 -35.23
C SER A 43 26.41 70.93 -34.33
N LYS A 44 25.25 71.60 -34.22
CA LYS A 44 24.06 71.01 -33.57
C LYS A 44 23.44 69.85 -34.35
N ARG A 45 23.50 69.83 -35.68
CA ARG A 45 23.06 68.68 -36.50
C ARG A 45 24.02 67.51 -36.37
N LEU A 46 25.34 67.77 -36.37
CA LEU A 46 26.35 66.73 -36.16
C LEU A 46 26.31 66.18 -34.74
N PHE A 47 26.21 67.05 -33.73
CA PHE A 47 26.05 66.66 -32.33
C PHE A 47 24.70 66.01 -32.07
N GLY A 48 23.62 66.48 -32.70
CA GLY A 48 22.29 65.86 -32.63
C GLY A 48 22.23 64.50 -33.30
N ASN A 49 22.94 64.31 -34.42
CA ASN A 49 23.10 62.99 -35.04
C ASN A 49 23.94 62.06 -34.15
N LEU A 50 25.05 62.55 -33.57
CA LEU A 50 25.87 61.76 -32.63
C LEU A 50 25.13 61.44 -31.33
N LEU A 51 24.35 62.38 -30.79
CA LEU A 51 23.55 62.16 -29.58
C LEU A 51 22.35 61.25 -29.89
N GLY A 52 21.77 61.36 -31.08
CA GLY A 52 20.73 60.49 -31.61
C GLY A 52 21.23 59.06 -31.79
N THR A 53 22.40 58.86 -32.41
CA THR A 53 23.02 57.54 -32.53
C THR A 53 23.47 56.99 -31.19
N LEU A 54 23.94 57.83 -30.26
CA LEU A 54 24.28 57.40 -28.89
C LEU A 54 23.03 57.02 -28.09
N GLN A 55 21.92 57.75 -28.23
CA GLN A 55 20.65 57.39 -27.60
C GLN A 55 20.04 56.14 -28.25
N GLN A 56 20.21 55.96 -29.55
CA GLN A 56 19.78 54.76 -30.26
C GLN A 56 20.62 53.54 -29.84
N PHE A 57 21.94 53.66 -29.74
CA PHE A 57 22.80 52.64 -29.14
C PHE A 57 22.42 52.31 -27.70
N LYS A 58 22.09 53.31 -26.88
CA LYS A 58 21.63 53.08 -25.49
C LYS A 58 20.27 52.40 -25.44
N LYS A 59 19.36 52.68 -26.37
CA LYS A 59 18.04 52.05 -26.45
C LYS A 59 18.14 50.62 -26.98
N GLU A 60 18.94 50.39 -28.01
CA GLU A 60 19.22 49.06 -28.58
C GLU A 60 20.02 48.20 -27.61
N ASP A 61 21.01 48.74 -26.89
CA ASP A 61 21.74 48.00 -25.84
C ASP A 61 20.82 47.67 -24.65
N LYS A 62 19.93 48.59 -24.25
CA LYS A 62 18.93 48.29 -23.21
C LYS A 62 17.90 47.26 -23.68
N SER A 63 17.34 47.39 -24.89
CA SER A 63 16.36 46.42 -25.40
C SER A 63 17.00 45.06 -25.67
N SER A 64 18.23 45.04 -26.18
CA SER A 64 19.05 43.84 -26.36
C SER A 64 19.33 43.20 -25.01
N ARG A 65 19.88 43.93 -24.03
CA ARG A 65 20.12 43.40 -22.68
C ARG A 65 18.85 42.94 -21.97
N THR A 66 17.72 43.65 -22.10
CA THR A 66 16.46 43.20 -21.50
C THR A 66 15.89 41.99 -22.22
N SER A 67 16.01 41.90 -23.55
CA SER A 67 15.54 40.74 -24.32
C SER A 67 16.44 39.53 -24.14
N GLU A 68 17.76 39.69 -24.03
CA GLU A 68 18.70 38.62 -23.71
C GLU A 68 18.55 38.14 -22.27
N ALA A 69 18.41 39.06 -21.31
CA ALA A 69 18.14 38.69 -19.92
C ALA A 69 16.77 37.99 -19.77
N ALA A 70 15.74 38.45 -20.50
CA ALA A 70 14.45 37.78 -20.54
C ALA A 70 14.54 36.39 -21.18
N LYS A 71 15.23 36.24 -22.31
CA LYS A 71 15.49 34.93 -22.95
C LYS A 71 16.24 33.98 -22.02
N ARG A 72 17.23 34.47 -21.26
CA ARG A 72 17.94 33.65 -20.26
C ARG A 72 17.01 33.22 -19.12
N ARG A 73 16.11 34.09 -18.66
CA ARG A 73 15.10 33.75 -17.64
C ARG A 73 14.10 32.72 -18.16
N GLU A 74 13.64 32.89 -19.40
CA GLU A 74 12.74 31.94 -20.08
C GLU A 74 13.42 30.57 -20.23
N GLN A 75 14.65 30.51 -20.75
CA GLN A 75 15.42 29.27 -20.85
C GLN A 75 15.64 28.58 -19.49
N VAL A 76 15.90 29.35 -18.43
CA VAL A 76 16.02 28.79 -17.06
C VAL A 76 14.67 28.27 -16.57
N SER A 77 13.58 29.01 -16.79
CA SER A 77 12.22 28.59 -16.44
C SER A 77 11.81 27.32 -17.19
N GLU A 78 12.09 27.23 -18.49
CA GLU A 78 11.85 26.04 -19.30
C GLU A 78 12.63 24.84 -18.77
N ARG A 79 13.92 25.01 -18.42
CA ARG A 79 14.72 23.95 -17.80
C ARG A 79 14.16 23.50 -16.46
N ILE A 80 13.72 24.43 -15.61
CA ILE A 80 13.10 24.11 -14.32
C ILE A 80 11.79 23.36 -14.53
N GLN A 81 10.93 23.83 -15.44
CA GLN A 81 9.68 23.14 -15.76
C GLN A 81 9.91 21.75 -16.35
N ALA A 82 10.91 21.60 -17.22
CA ALA A 82 11.30 20.29 -17.76
C ALA A 82 11.77 19.34 -16.64
N LYS A 83 12.60 19.82 -15.71
CA LYS A 83 13.03 19.05 -14.52
C LYS A 83 11.85 18.63 -13.64
N ILE A 84 10.95 19.57 -13.31
CA ILE A 84 9.76 19.28 -12.50
C ILE A 84 8.88 18.22 -13.18
N ARG A 85 8.70 18.28 -14.50
CA ARG A 85 7.95 17.25 -15.24
C ARG A 85 8.61 15.89 -15.13
N THR A 86 9.92 15.80 -15.34
CA THR A 86 10.65 14.52 -15.25
C THR A 86 10.66 13.94 -13.83
N GLU A 87 10.80 14.79 -12.80
CA GLU A 87 10.72 14.36 -11.41
C GLU A 87 9.31 13.91 -11.05
N SER A 88 8.29 14.66 -11.48
CA SER A 88 6.89 14.30 -11.26
C SER A 88 6.52 12.97 -11.93
N THR A 89 7.02 12.69 -13.13
CA THR A 89 6.78 11.40 -13.81
C THR A 89 7.47 10.26 -13.06
N LEU A 90 8.73 10.44 -12.62
CA LEU A 90 9.44 9.42 -11.84
C LEU A 90 8.76 9.15 -10.50
N HIS A 91 8.30 10.18 -9.80
CA HIS A 91 7.55 10.01 -8.56
C HIS A 91 6.24 9.26 -8.77
N HIS A 92 5.55 9.50 -9.89
CA HIS A 92 4.35 8.77 -10.25
C HIS A 92 4.64 7.28 -10.51
N GLU A 93 5.66 6.98 -11.32
CA GLU A 93 6.09 5.60 -11.60
C GLU A 93 6.51 4.85 -10.33
N ILE A 94 7.22 5.50 -9.42
CA ILE A 94 7.57 4.92 -8.11
C ILE A 94 6.32 4.61 -7.30
N ALA A 95 5.35 5.52 -7.25
CA ALA A 95 4.12 5.31 -6.48
C ALA A 95 3.26 4.17 -7.07
N GLU A 96 3.22 4.03 -8.40
CA GLU A 96 2.50 2.95 -9.08
C GLU A 96 3.17 1.59 -8.84
N THR A 97 4.48 1.50 -9.02
CA THR A 97 5.24 0.26 -8.77
C THR A 97 5.17 -0.15 -7.30
N GLU A 98 5.20 0.80 -6.35
CA GLU A 98 5.01 0.53 -4.93
C GLU A 98 3.61 -0.02 -4.62
N LYS A 99 2.56 0.51 -5.27
CA LYS A 99 1.19 0.00 -5.12
C LYS A 99 1.08 -1.41 -5.68
N GLU A 100 1.56 -1.65 -6.91
CA GLU A 100 1.55 -2.97 -7.56
C GLU A 100 2.26 -4.01 -6.69
N LEU A 101 3.45 -3.68 -6.18
CA LEU A 101 4.22 -4.55 -5.30
C LEU A 101 3.46 -4.89 -4.01
N LYS A 102 2.84 -3.91 -3.35
CA LYS A 102 2.01 -4.14 -2.16
C LYS A 102 0.83 -5.05 -2.47
N THR A 103 0.12 -4.79 -3.58
CA THR A 103 -1.03 -5.61 -3.98
C THR A 103 -0.64 -7.06 -4.27
N LEU A 104 0.50 -7.28 -4.96
CA LEU A 104 0.99 -8.63 -5.25
C LEU A 104 1.42 -9.38 -3.99
N ARG A 105 2.04 -8.71 -3.02
CA ARG A 105 2.36 -9.31 -1.72
C ARG A 105 1.11 -9.78 -0.99
N ILE A 106 0.12 -8.89 -0.83
CA ILE A 106 -1.16 -9.22 -0.19
C ILE A 106 -1.85 -10.38 -0.92
N ALA A 107 -1.89 -10.34 -2.25
CA ALA A 107 -2.49 -11.41 -3.04
C ALA A 107 -1.79 -12.75 -2.81
N THR A 108 -0.45 -12.76 -2.79
CA THR A 108 0.37 -13.97 -2.56
C THR A 108 0.15 -14.53 -1.16
N ASP A 109 0.23 -13.69 -0.13
CA ASP A 109 0.05 -14.11 1.26
C ASP A 109 -1.38 -14.59 1.52
N SER A 110 -2.37 -13.90 0.94
CA SER A 110 -3.79 -14.30 1.06
C SER A 110 -4.07 -15.65 0.40
N ALA A 111 -3.48 -15.93 -0.76
CA ALA A 111 -3.65 -17.20 -1.45
C ALA A 111 -3.06 -18.36 -0.65
N GLU A 112 -1.85 -18.19 -0.09
CA GLU A 112 -1.26 -19.17 0.80
C GLU A 112 -2.08 -19.38 2.08
N TYR A 113 -2.57 -18.29 2.68
CA TYR A 113 -3.39 -18.33 3.88
C TYR A 113 -4.66 -19.16 3.67
N VAL A 114 -5.41 -18.88 2.59
CA VAL A 114 -6.65 -19.59 2.26
C VAL A 114 -6.37 -21.08 2.04
N LEU A 115 -5.31 -21.41 1.32
CA LEU A 115 -4.93 -22.80 1.05
C LEU A 115 -4.59 -23.57 2.34
N ARG A 116 -3.84 -22.94 3.26
CA ARG A 116 -3.51 -23.55 4.56
C ARG A 116 -4.78 -23.82 5.39
N HIS A 117 -5.68 -22.84 5.46
CA HIS A 117 -6.94 -22.97 6.19
C HIS A 117 -7.83 -24.06 5.59
N LYS A 118 -7.91 -24.12 4.26
CA LYS A 118 -8.61 -25.19 3.55
C LYS A 118 -8.03 -26.58 3.84
N GLY A 119 -6.70 -26.69 3.95
CA GLY A 119 -6.04 -27.94 4.35
C GLY A 119 -6.44 -28.40 5.75
N ILE A 120 -6.43 -27.49 6.73
CA ILE A 120 -6.81 -27.78 8.12
C ILE A 120 -8.30 -28.17 8.19
N ALA A 121 -9.15 -27.39 7.52
CA ALA A 121 -10.58 -27.65 7.39
C ALA A 121 -10.90 -29.06 6.89
N MET A 122 -10.31 -29.43 5.76
CA MET A 122 -10.54 -30.73 5.13
C MET A 122 -10.03 -31.87 6.00
N THR A 123 -8.86 -31.69 6.62
CA THR A 123 -8.32 -32.69 7.55
C THR A 123 -9.25 -32.90 8.75
N ALA A 124 -9.77 -31.83 9.34
CA ALA A 124 -10.74 -31.91 10.44
C ALA A 124 -12.02 -32.64 10.01
N ARG A 125 -12.57 -32.29 8.83
CA ARG A 125 -13.75 -32.95 8.26
C ARG A 125 -13.51 -34.44 7.99
N HIS A 126 -12.39 -34.81 7.39
CA HIS A 126 -12.08 -36.23 7.12
C HIS A 126 -11.92 -37.04 8.40
N LYS A 127 -11.36 -36.43 9.46
CA LYS A 127 -11.23 -37.05 10.79
C LYS A 127 -12.58 -37.33 11.46
N THR A 128 -13.59 -36.49 11.26
CA THR A 128 -14.93 -36.70 11.83
C THR A 128 -15.77 -37.64 10.96
N LEU A 129 -15.67 -37.50 9.64
CA LEU A 129 -16.53 -38.18 8.68
C LEU A 129 -16.24 -39.69 8.61
N ARG A 130 -14.96 -40.10 8.68
CA ARG A 130 -14.54 -41.52 8.67
C ARG A 130 -15.08 -42.34 9.86
N PRO A 131 -15.01 -41.89 11.12
CA PRO A 131 -15.65 -42.61 12.22
C PRO A 131 -17.16 -42.60 12.13
N THR A 132 -17.79 -41.48 11.76
CA THR A 132 -19.25 -41.35 11.74
C THR A 132 -19.93 -42.22 10.68
N SER A 133 -19.21 -42.58 9.61
CA SER A 133 -19.74 -43.44 8.54
C SER A 133 -20.12 -44.85 9.01
N ARG A 134 -19.52 -45.31 10.13
CA ARG A 134 -19.69 -46.66 10.68
C ARG A 134 -20.93 -46.83 11.56
N TYR A 135 -21.71 -45.76 11.76
CA TYR A 135 -22.88 -45.77 12.63
C TYR A 135 -24.15 -45.57 11.81
N LEU A 136 -25.24 -46.22 12.23
CA LEU A 136 -26.58 -45.91 11.75
C LEU A 136 -27.05 -44.60 12.40
N TYR A 137 -27.95 -43.88 11.72
CA TYR A 137 -28.51 -42.62 12.23
C TYR A 137 -30.03 -42.68 12.29
N THR A 138 -30.62 -42.05 13.31
CA THR A 138 -32.07 -42.11 13.59
C THR A 138 -32.93 -41.24 12.67
N SER A 139 -32.34 -40.34 11.88
CA SER A 139 -33.09 -39.55 10.91
C SER A 139 -33.35 -40.37 9.64
N SER A 140 -34.54 -40.97 9.52
CA SER A 140 -35.14 -41.35 8.23
C SER A 140 -34.81 -40.30 7.15
N PRO A 141 -34.53 -40.68 5.88
CA PRO A 141 -33.97 -39.79 4.86
C PRO A 141 -34.69 -38.44 4.85
N LEU A 142 -33.96 -37.35 5.12
CA LEU A 142 -34.52 -36.03 4.94
C LEU A 142 -34.97 -35.92 3.47
N ALA A 143 -36.25 -35.61 3.28
CA ALA A 143 -36.89 -35.49 1.97
C ALA A 143 -36.26 -34.40 1.07
N ALA A 144 -35.36 -33.58 1.63
CA ALA A 144 -34.54 -32.63 0.91
C ALA A 144 -33.06 -32.93 1.18
N PRO A 145 -32.16 -32.78 0.19
CA PRO A 145 -30.74 -32.76 0.46
C PRO A 145 -30.49 -31.68 1.50
N LEU A 146 -29.88 -32.06 2.62
CA LEU A 146 -29.50 -31.14 3.68
C LEU A 146 -28.67 -30.01 3.07
N ILE A 147 -29.28 -28.83 2.94
CA ILE A 147 -28.60 -27.58 2.55
C ILE A 147 -27.56 -27.21 3.62
N PHE A 148 -27.67 -27.82 4.81
CA PHE A 148 -26.75 -27.73 5.93
C PHE A 148 -26.14 -29.10 6.25
N GLU A 149 -24.84 -29.27 6.02
CA GLU A 149 -24.00 -30.22 6.78
C GLU A 149 -23.89 -29.82 8.28
N GLY A 150 -24.49 -28.71 8.72
CA GLY A 150 -24.42 -28.15 10.08
C GLY A 150 -25.34 -28.85 11.08
N GLY A 151 -25.18 -30.16 11.25
CA GLY A 151 -26.15 -30.95 12.00
C GLY A 151 -25.59 -32.04 12.92
N LEU A 152 -24.27 -32.17 13.10
CA LEU A 152 -23.80 -33.16 14.07
C LEU A 152 -22.64 -32.75 14.96
N LEU A 153 -21.54 -32.24 14.44
CA LEU A 153 -20.33 -31.95 15.20
C LEU A 153 -19.52 -30.92 14.41
N ASP A 154 -19.85 -29.63 14.50
CA ASP A 154 -19.01 -28.60 13.88
C ASP A 154 -17.96 -28.10 14.88
N PRO A 155 -16.71 -28.56 14.70
CA PRO A 155 -15.68 -27.66 14.24
C PRO A 155 -15.20 -28.09 12.85
N ALA A 156 -16.11 -28.18 11.88
CA ALA A 156 -15.71 -28.08 10.48
C ALA A 156 -16.02 -26.64 10.04
N PRO A 157 -15.04 -25.92 9.46
CA PRO A 157 -15.37 -24.68 8.79
C PRO A 157 -16.23 -25.07 7.59
N ILE A 158 -17.47 -24.62 7.64
CA ILE A 158 -18.38 -24.31 6.54
C ILE A 158 -17.76 -24.61 5.17
N PRO A 159 -18.35 -25.47 4.33
CA PRO A 159 -17.85 -25.72 2.98
C PRO A 159 -17.57 -24.37 2.30
N LEU A 160 -16.32 -24.08 1.94
CA LEU A 160 -15.88 -22.74 1.51
C LEU A 160 -16.72 -22.14 0.37
N ASN A 161 -17.42 -22.99 -0.39
CA ASN A 161 -18.25 -22.62 -1.53
C ASN A 161 -19.69 -22.23 -1.13
N GLN A 162 -20.16 -22.70 0.03
CA GLN A 162 -21.47 -22.41 0.61
C GLN A 162 -21.21 -21.87 2.00
N GLY A 163 -21.00 -20.55 2.09
CA GLY A 163 -20.81 -19.84 3.36
C GLY A 163 -21.86 -20.19 4.42
N PRO A 164 -21.65 -19.79 5.69
CA PRO A 164 -22.54 -20.17 6.77
C PRO A 164 -23.94 -19.71 6.39
N SER A 165 -24.87 -20.65 6.23
CA SER A 165 -26.20 -20.28 5.79
C SER A 165 -26.82 -19.41 6.87
N ARG A 166 -27.45 -18.33 6.41
CA ARG A 166 -27.95 -17.24 7.27
C ARG A 166 -29.18 -17.67 8.07
N GLU A 167 -29.76 -18.81 7.74
CA GLU A 167 -30.94 -19.32 8.41
C GLU A 167 -30.52 -20.06 9.67
N PRO A 168 -30.96 -19.63 10.86
CA PRO A 168 -30.70 -20.40 12.07
C PRO A 168 -31.31 -21.80 11.93
N PRO A 169 -30.68 -22.84 12.51
CA PRO A 169 -31.26 -24.17 12.52
C PRO A 169 -32.67 -24.10 13.10
N GLN A 170 -33.62 -24.79 12.46
CA GLN A 170 -34.99 -24.75 12.95
C GLN A 170 -35.04 -25.31 14.38
N PRO A 171 -35.73 -24.64 15.32
CA PRO A 171 -35.69 -25.02 16.74
C PRO A 171 -36.22 -26.44 17.01
N ASN A 172 -37.00 -26.99 16.08
CA ASN A 172 -37.58 -28.33 16.19
C ASN A 172 -36.79 -29.42 15.45
N GLN A 173 -35.65 -29.09 14.84
CA GLN A 173 -34.82 -30.08 14.16
C GLN A 173 -34.01 -30.87 15.19
N LEU A 174 -34.46 -32.09 15.47
CA LEU A 174 -33.74 -32.99 16.37
C LEU A 174 -32.39 -33.36 15.77
N LYS A 175 -31.36 -33.37 16.62
CA LYS A 175 -30.02 -33.81 16.22
C LYS A 175 -30.06 -35.30 15.86
N PRO A 176 -29.39 -35.73 14.79
CA PRO A 176 -29.32 -37.14 14.45
C PRO A 176 -28.57 -37.89 15.56
N LEU A 177 -29.18 -38.97 16.06
CA LEU A 177 -28.54 -39.86 17.02
C LEU A 177 -27.82 -40.96 16.25
N TYR A 178 -26.53 -41.12 16.53
CA TYR A 178 -25.69 -42.13 15.92
C TYR A 178 -25.64 -43.34 16.85
N PHE A 179 -25.94 -44.50 16.32
CA PHE A 179 -25.97 -45.74 17.08
C PHE A 179 -25.47 -46.90 16.23
N LEU A 180 -24.86 -47.88 16.88
CA LEU A 180 -24.45 -49.12 16.25
C LEU A 180 -25.07 -50.28 17.03
N PRO A 181 -26.12 -50.92 16.50
CA PRO A 181 -26.71 -52.10 17.11
C PRO A 181 -25.68 -53.22 17.27
N LYS A 182 -25.81 -54.03 18.34
CA LYS A 182 -24.93 -55.18 18.59
C LYS A 182 -25.09 -56.29 17.54
N VAL A 183 -26.29 -56.42 16.97
CA VAL A 183 -26.60 -57.35 15.89
C VAL A 183 -27.18 -56.52 14.76
N LEU A 184 -26.51 -56.55 13.60
CA LEU A 184 -26.96 -55.86 12.39
C LEU A 184 -27.81 -56.80 11.55
N LEU A 185 -28.80 -56.22 10.88
CA LEU A 185 -29.51 -56.89 9.79
C LEU A 185 -28.62 -56.88 8.54
N PRO A 186 -28.69 -57.89 7.65
CA PRO A 186 -27.91 -57.90 6.41
C PRO A 186 -28.08 -56.62 5.58
N GLU A 187 -29.30 -56.09 5.50
CA GLU A 187 -29.60 -54.83 4.82
C GLU A 187 -28.85 -53.63 5.45
N GLN A 188 -28.67 -53.64 6.78
CA GLN A 188 -27.93 -52.58 7.49
C GLN A 188 -26.42 -52.70 7.26
N GLU A 189 -25.90 -53.93 7.15
CA GLU A 189 -24.49 -54.18 6.81
C GLU A 189 -24.20 -53.65 5.41
N ASP A 190 -25.02 -54.01 4.42
CA ASP A 190 -24.92 -53.52 3.04
C ASP A 190 -24.98 -51.99 2.96
N GLU A 191 -25.88 -51.35 3.73
CA GLU A 191 -25.99 -49.89 3.80
C GLU A 191 -24.74 -49.22 4.39
N LEU A 192 -24.21 -49.78 5.48
CA LEU A 192 -22.99 -49.27 6.12
C LEU A 192 -21.78 -49.43 5.20
N GLU A 193 -21.62 -50.59 4.56
CA GLU A 193 -20.54 -50.83 3.59
C GLU A 193 -20.65 -49.88 2.40
N SER A 194 -21.85 -49.73 1.82
CA SER A 194 -22.10 -48.76 0.74
C SER A 194 -21.76 -47.33 1.16
N ARG A 195 -22.11 -46.95 2.39
CA ARG A 195 -21.83 -45.61 2.92
C ARG A 195 -20.34 -45.39 3.15
N ILE A 196 -19.63 -46.36 3.74
CA ILE A 196 -18.19 -46.29 3.97
C ILE A 196 -17.48 -46.13 2.62
N ALA A 197 -17.83 -46.96 1.62
CA ALA A 197 -17.25 -46.86 0.28
C ALA A 197 -17.47 -45.49 -0.37
N LYS A 198 -18.70 -44.95 -0.32
CA LYS A 198 -19.02 -43.60 -0.85
C LYS A 198 -18.24 -42.50 -0.14
N ILE A 199 -18.06 -42.63 1.16
CA ILE A 199 -17.32 -41.68 1.98
C ILE A 199 -15.83 -41.72 1.68
N ASP A 200 -15.27 -42.91 1.48
CA ASP A 200 -13.87 -43.06 1.08
C ASP A 200 -13.63 -42.49 -0.32
N GLU A 201 -14.51 -42.77 -1.28
CA GLU A 201 -14.46 -42.17 -2.63
C GLU A 201 -14.54 -40.64 -2.57
N LEU A 202 -15.43 -40.09 -1.72
CA LEU A 202 -15.55 -38.65 -1.50
C LEU A 202 -14.25 -38.08 -0.95
N ILE A 203 -13.66 -38.70 0.08
CA ILE A 203 -12.40 -38.23 0.68
C ILE A 203 -11.26 -38.27 -0.34
N GLU A 204 -11.16 -39.31 -1.15
CA GLU A 204 -10.16 -39.41 -2.22
C GLU A 204 -10.35 -38.34 -3.29
N SER A 205 -11.60 -38.08 -3.70
CA SER A 205 -11.92 -37.02 -4.66
C SER A 205 -11.54 -35.63 -4.13
N GLU A 206 -11.77 -35.37 -2.84
CA GLU A 206 -11.43 -34.10 -2.20
C GLU A 206 -9.92 -33.96 -1.99
N ALA A 207 -9.24 -35.05 -1.60
CA ALA A 207 -7.80 -35.06 -1.44
C ALA A 207 -7.10 -34.78 -2.78
N THR A 208 -7.55 -35.41 -3.86
CA THR A 208 -7.00 -35.16 -5.20
C THR A 208 -7.30 -33.73 -5.70
N ALA A 209 -8.50 -33.20 -5.44
CA ALA A 209 -8.83 -31.80 -5.75
C ALA A 209 -7.94 -30.81 -4.97
N LEU A 210 -7.68 -31.07 -3.69
CA LEU A 210 -6.84 -30.23 -2.85
C LEU A 210 -5.37 -30.27 -3.29
N VAL A 211 -4.87 -31.41 -3.75
CA VAL A 211 -3.52 -31.53 -4.33
C VAL A 211 -3.41 -30.68 -5.61
N LYS A 212 -4.38 -30.77 -6.53
CA LYS A 212 -4.40 -29.93 -7.74
C LYS A 212 -4.40 -28.43 -7.41
N GLU A 213 -5.24 -28.02 -6.47
CA GLU A 213 -5.30 -26.62 -6.03
C GLU A 213 -4.00 -26.16 -5.35
N LYS A 214 -3.32 -27.05 -4.60
CA LYS A 214 -1.99 -26.76 -4.04
C LYS A 214 -0.97 -26.51 -5.14
N GLU A 215 -0.95 -27.35 -6.18
CA GLU A 215 -0.06 -27.19 -7.33
C GLU A 215 -0.32 -25.86 -8.05
N GLU A 216 -1.59 -25.58 -8.40
CA GLU A 216 -1.98 -24.32 -9.05
C GLU A 216 -1.61 -23.10 -8.20
N THR A 217 -1.85 -23.16 -6.89
CA THR A 217 -1.53 -22.06 -5.97
C THR A 217 -0.02 -21.90 -5.83
N ALA A 218 0.75 -22.99 -5.77
CA ALA A 218 2.21 -22.94 -5.72
C ALA A 218 2.81 -22.30 -6.96
N GLU A 219 2.29 -22.64 -8.15
CA GLU A 219 2.69 -21.99 -9.42
C GLU A 219 2.36 -20.49 -9.40
N ARG A 220 1.15 -20.10 -8.99
CA ARG A 220 0.75 -18.69 -8.85
C ARG A 220 1.64 -17.93 -7.88
N VAL A 221 1.93 -18.52 -6.71
CA VAL A 221 2.82 -17.92 -5.70
C VAL A 221 4.23 -17.76 -6.24
N LYS A 222 4.75 -18.76 -6.97
CA LYS A 222 6.07 -18.69 -7.60
C LYS A 222 6.14 -17.55 -8.61
N ASN A 223 5.17 -17.47 -9.52
CA ASN A 223 5.10 -16.40 -10.53
C ASN A 223 4.97 -15.01 -9.87
N ASN A 224 4.16 -14.90 -8.82
CA ASN A 224 4.02 -13.64 -8.08
C ASN A 224 5.32 -13.27 -7.34
N ARG A 225 6.05 -14.23 -6.78
CA ARG A 225 7.35 -13.99 -6.12
C ARG A 225 8.39 -13.50 -7.12
N GLU A 226 8.48 -14.13 -8.28
CA GLU A 226 9.35 -13.68 -9.38
C GLU A 226 8.97 -12.25 -9.79
N ARG A 227 7.68 -11.96 -9.95
CA ARG A 227 7.21 -10.61 -10.28
C ARG A 227 7.49 -9.58 -9.19
N ILE A 228 7.35 -9.95 -7.92
CA ILE A 228 7.69 -9.09 -6.78
C ILE A 228 9.20 -8.76 -6.80
N GLN A 229 10.05 -9.74 -7.12
CA GLN A 229 11.49 -9.51 -7.26
C GLN A 229 11.77 -8.53 -8.40
N GLU A 230 11.20 -8.74 -9.59
CA GLU A 230 11.34 -7.82 -10.73
C GLU A 230 10.87 -6.39 -10.41
N LEU A 231 9.72 -6.24 -9.75
CA LEU A 231 9.22 -4.92 -9.38
C LEU A 231 10.07 -4.27 -8.30
N SER A 232 10.63 -5.07 -7.38
CA SER A 232 11.51 -4.55 -6.33
C SER A 232 12.83 -4.01 -6.90
N THR A 233 13.41 -4.68 -7.91
CA THR A 233 14.61 -4.20 -8.60
C THR A 233 14.30 -2.95 -9.42
N LYS A 234 13.20 -2.95 -10.19
CA LYS A 234 12.72 -1.77 -10.93
C LYS A 234 12.50 -0.56 -10.02
N LEU A 235 11.89 -0.77 -8.86
CA LEU A 235 11.64 0.27 -7.87
C LEU A 235 12.98 0.80 -7.31
N ALA A 236 13.94 -0.07 -7.00
CA ALA A 236 15.28 0.34 -6.58
C ALA A 236 15.97 1.21 -7.64
N ASP A 237 15.87 0.81 -8.92
CA ASP A 237 16.42 1.57 -10.05
C ASP A 237 15.73 2.93 -10.20
N LEU A 238 14.40 3.00 -10.13
CA LEU A 238 13.66 4.26 -10.17
C LEU A 238 14.03 5.19 -9.00
N LYS A 239 14.14 4.64 -7.78
CA LYS A 239 14.59 5.42 -6.61
C LYS A 239 16.02 5.92 -6.75
N SER A 240 16.90 5.17 -7.41
CA SER A 240 18.26 5.62 -7.70
C SER A 240 18.29 6.82 -8.65
N LYS A 241 17.39 6.87 -9.64
CA LYS A 241 17.24 7.98 -10.60
C LYS A 241 16.70 9.27 -9.99
N VAL A 242 15.94 9.17 -8.89
CA VAL A 242 15.43 10.35 -8.15
C VAL A 242 16.48 10.92 -7.16
N ARG A 243 17.45 10.10 -6.70
CA ARG A 243 18.47 10.50 -5.71
C ARG A 243 19.90 10.84 -6.22
N PRO A 244 20.19 11.09 -7.51
CA PRO A 244 21.58 11.21 -7.96
C PRO A 244 22.28 12.48 -7.46
N GLU A 245 21.57 13.59 -7.23
CA GLU A 245 22.22 14.87 -6.91
C GLU A 245 22.62 15.03 -5.42
N ASP A 246 21.97 14.34 -4.47
CA ASP A 246 22.26 14.48 -3.03
C ASP A 246 23.49 13.68 -2.56
N ARG A 247 23.92 12.66 -3.29
CA ARG A 247 25.08 11.84 -2.90
C ARG A 247 26.40 12.61 -3.04
N HIS A 248 26.54 13.46 -4.06
CA HIS A 248 27.73 14.28 -4.24
C HIS A 248 27.83 15.43 -3.24
N ARG A 249 26.69 15.94 -2.73
CA ARG A 249 26.69 17.03 -1.74
C ARG A 249 27.02 16.56 -0.32
N ARG A 250 26.73 15.30 0.03
CA ARG A 250 27.08 14.72 1.33
C ARG A 250 28.52 14.22 1.43
N GLN A 251 29.12 13.75 0.32
CA GLN A 251 30.53 13.34 0.33
C GLN A 251 31.51 14.53 0.44
N SER A 252 31.11 15.76 0.10
CA SER A 252 31.93 16.97 0.33
C SER A 252 31.77 17.60 1.72
N ARG A 253 30.93 17.03 2.61
CA ARG A 253 30.70 17.54 3.98
C ARG A 253 31.16 16.61 5.10
N ASN A 254 31.63 15.40 4.79
CA ASN A 254 32.13 14.45 5.79
C ASN A 254 33.65 14.59 6.05
N GLY A 255 34.19 15.80 5.94
CA GLY A 255 35.63 16.06 6.14
C GLY A 255 35.96 17.29 6.99
N ALA A 256 34.97 17.97 7.56
CA ALA A 256 35.18 19.05 8.51
C ALA A 256 33.95 19.14 9.43
N ASP A 257 34.18 19.29 10.73
CA ASP A 257 33.21 19.51 11.81
C ASP A 257 32.66 18.23 12.49
N GLU A 258 33.58 17.38 12.96
CA GLU A 258 33.48 16.88 14.34
C GLU A 258 33.96 18.02 15.24
N ASP A 259 33.03 18.85 15.76
CA ASP A 259 33.14 19.67 16.97
C ASP A 259 32.14 20.83 16.88
N ASP A 260 30.92 20.65 17.39
CA ASP A 260 30.11 21.67 18.11
C ASP A 260 28.64 21.22 18.21
N ASP A 261 28.38 20.24 19.08
CA ASP A 261 27.03 20.01 19.65
C ASP A 261 26.90 20.87 20.94
N VAL A 262 26.93 22.19 20.75
CA VAL A 262 26.66 23.18 21.79
C VAL A 262 25.59 24.13 21.26
N ASP A 263 24.38 24.04 21.83
CA ASP A 263 23.31 24.99 21.52
C ASP A 263 23.77 26.43 21.83
N GLU A 264 23.18 27.44 21.19
CA GLU A 264 23.47 28.90 21.33
C GLU A 264 23.44 29.44 22.79
N LEU A 265 23.07 28.61 23.77
CA LEU A 265 23.09 28.88 25.21
C LEU A 265 24.16 28.12 26.00
N GLY A 266 25.12 27.46 25.35
CA GLY A 266 26.26 26.80 26.02
C GLY A 266 25.91 25.54 26.82
N ARG A 267 24.81 24.84 26.48
CA ARG A 267 24.34 23.68 27.25
C ARG A 267 24.64 22.38 26.50
N SER A 268 25.52 21.55 27.06
CA SER A 268 25.77 20.20 26.57
C SER A 268 24.50 19.35 26.72
N ARG A 269 24.09 18.69 25.63
CA ARG A 269 22.94 17.77 25.56
C ARG A 269 23.12 16.64 26.59
N ARG A 270 22.37 16.68 27.68
CA ARG A 270 22.36 15.61 28.71
C ARG A 270 21.84 14.33 28.05
N ARG A 271 22.68 13.28 27.99
CA ARG A 271 22.32 11.93 27.53
C ARG A 271 21.21 11.37 28.43
N ASP A 272 19.95 11.50 28.00
CA ASP A 272 18.80 10.80 28.58
C ASP A 272 18.23 9.78 27.57
N SER A 273 19.10 8.98 26.92
CA SER A 273 18.70 8.03 25.87
C SER A 273 19.05 6.57 26.17
N GLU A 274 19.26 6.20 27.43
CA GLU A 274 19.57 4.80 27.82
C GLU A 274 18.43 4.06 28.53
N ILE A 275 17.25 4.67 28.71
CA ILE A 275 16.13 4.03 29.43
C ILE A 275 15.11 3.35 28.51
N ARG A 276 15.16 3.60 27.18
CA ARG A 276 14.15 3.03 26.25
C ARG A 276 14.49 1.65 25.67
N ASP A 277 15.75 1.23 25.63
CA ASP A 277 16.14 -0.07 25.05
C ASP A 277 16.06 -1.25 26.02
N ARG A 278 15.74 -1.01 27.31
CA ARG A 278 15.59 -2.09 28.29
C ARG A 278 14.17 -2.64 28.41
N SER A 279 13.15 -1.90 27.97
CA SER A 279 11.75 -2.36 28.00
C SER A 279 11.39 -3.26 26.81
N GLU A 280 11.93 -3.03 25.62
CA GLU A 280 11.65 -3.90 24.45
C GLU A 280 12.35 -5.27 24.53
N ARG A 281 13.45 -5.38 25.28
CA ARG A 281 14.19 -6.66 25.43
C ARG A 281 13.54 -7.62 26.43
N MET A 282 12.61 -7.15 27.27
CA MET A 282 11.92 -7.98 28.26
C MET A 282 10.59 -8.55 27.73
N GLU A 283 9.99 -7.94 26.71
CA GLU A 283 8.78 -8.48 26.07
C GLU A 283 9.06 -9.63 25.08
N MET A 284 10.28 -9.75 24.56
CA MET A 284 10.64 -10.81 23.61
C MET A 284 11.02 -12.15 24.26
N GLN A 285 11.04 -12.26 25.59
CA GLN A 285 11.36 -13.51 26.32
C GLN A 285 10.16 -14.22 26.95
N VAL A 286 8.94 -13.69 26.80
CA VAL A 286 7.73 -14.31 27.37
C VAL A 286 6.96 -15.18 26.35
N GLU A 287 7.23 -15.04 25.05
CA GLU A 287 6.49 -15.79 24.00
C GLU A 287 7.12 -17.13 23.60
N GLU A 288 8.37 -17.44 24.01
CA GLU A 288 9.08 -18.67 23.61
C GLU A 288 9.02 -19.82 24.65
N GLY A 289 8.25 -19.66 25.73
CA GLY A 289 8.22 -20.61 26.86
C GLY A 289 6.85 -21.21 27.22
N GLN A 290 5.79 -20.94 26.46
CA GLN A 290 4.43 -21.42 26.78
C GLN A 290 4.03 -22.72 26.06
N ASP A 291 4.74 -23.14 25.00
CA ASP A 291 4.36 -24.33 24.21
C ASP A 291 4.87 -25.67 24.77
N GLU A 292 5.76 -25.69 25.77
CA GLU A 292 6.22 -26.95 26.40
C GLU A 292 5.46 -27.33 27.67
N LYS A 293 4.67 -26.42 28.28
CA LYS A 293 3.93 -26.71 29.53
C LYS A 293 2.54 -27.32 29.34
N GLU A 294 1.98 -27.33 28.14
CA GLU A 294 0.69 -28.00 27.86
C GLU A 294 0.80 -29.50 27.53
N ARG A 295 2.01 -30.05 27.38
CA ARG A 295 2.20 -31.51 27.19
C ARG A 295 2.43 -32.30 28.48
N GLU A 296 2.48 -31.64 29.64
CA GLU A 296 2.70 -32.28 30.94
C GLU A 296 1.61 -31.95 31.98
N ALA A 297 0.47 -31.38 31.55
CA ALA A 297 -0.69 -31.13 32.41
C ALA A 297 -1.63 -32.34 32.42
N GLY A 298 -1.22 -33.42 33.10
CA GLY A 298 -2.03 -34.64 33.24
C GLY A 298 -1.61 -35.59 34.37
N LYS A 299 -0.77 -35.16 35.31
CA LYS A 299 -0.49 -35.90 36.55
C LYS A 299 -0.75 -35.00 37.75
N ILE A 300 -1.98 -35.07 38.25
CA ILE A 300 -2.29 -34.65 39.61
C ILE A 300 -1.82 -35.79 40.52
N THR A 301 -0.62 -35.65 41.08
CA THR A 301 -0.18 -36.49 42.19
C THR A 301 -0.86 -35.97 43.45
N GLY A 302 -1.82 -36.72 43.98
CA GLY A 302 -2.30 -36.53 45.35
C GLY A 302 -1.18 -36.80 46.36
N GLU A 303 -1.17 -36.05 47.46
CA GLU A 303 -0.14 -36.09 48.50
C GLU A 303 -0.10 -37.43 49.28
N ASP A 304 -1.05 -38.34 49.03
CA ASP A 304 -1.23 -39.60 49.77
C ASP A 304 -1.16 -40.89 48.90
N GLY A 305 -0.49 -40.87 47.74
CA GLY A 305 0.08 -42.10 47.16
C GLY A 305 -0.85 -43.26 46.72
N ASP A 306 -2.18 -43.12 46.73
CA ASP A 306 -3.10 -44.20 46.34
C ASP A 306 -3.68 -44.00 44.92
N VAL A 307 -3.48 -45.01 44.07
CA VAL A 307 -4.03 -45.12 42.71
C VAL A 307 -5.19 -46.11 42.74
N GLU A 308 -6.42 -45.62 42.85
CA GLU A 308 -7.61 -46.45 42.67
C GLU A 308 -7.92 -46.59 41.16
N VAL A 309 -7.92 -47.82 40.69
CA VAL A 309 -8.36 -48.22 39.34
C VAL A 309 -9.79 -48.72 39.48
N GLU A 310 -10.77 -47.93 39.04
CA GLU A 310 -12.15 -48.42 38.89
C GLU A 310 -12.23 -49.37 37.69
N TYR A 311 -12.86 -50.53 37.91
CA TYR A 311 -13.18 -51.55 36.91
C TYR A 311 -14.43 -51.19 36.10
#